data_AF-A0A4R0ERG1-F1
#
_entry.id   AF-A0A4R0ERG1-F1
#
_cell.length_a   1.000
_cell.length_b   1.000
_cell.length_c   1.000
_cell.angle_alpha   90.00
_cell.angle_beta   90.00
_cell.angle_gamma   90.00
#
_symmetry.space_group_name_H-M   'P 1'
#
loop_
_entity.id
_entity.type
_entity.pdbx_description
1 polymer ?
#
loop_
_entity_poly.entity_id
_entity_poly.type
_entity_poly.pdbx_seq_one_letter_code
_entity_poly.pdbx_strand_id
1 'polypeptide(L)'
;MQRFMYTAGETDSDHFFEYVKNKIESGINSLLLDIDNGDFDMNDYVELSKSEAKKSEIINLKNRKCFIVHGRDDVFKLEVARHLEKKGFEAIILHEQPSGGRTVIEKLVKYAKECEFAIVLYTPDDEGRLVDSGIDIQKRARQNVVFEHGLTIGLMGKHRVFPLVSEHNIEKPNDISGVVYIPKDNWKSDLDMEIKDLGYTL
;
A
#
# COMPACT_ATOMS: atom_id res chain seq x y z
N MET A 1 -17.86 -46.25 14.54
CA MET A 1 -18.32 -44.86 14.35
C MET A 1 -19.33 -44.56 15.45
N GLN A 2 -18.94 -43.76 16.41
CA GLN A 2 -19.81 -43.34 17.51
C GLN A 2 -20.44 -42.01 17.08
N ARG A 3 -21.72 -42.03 16.70
CA ARG A 3 -22.48 -40.83 16.35
C ARG A 3 -23.42 -40.49 17.49
N PHE A 4 -23.40 -39.25 17.96
CA PHE A 4 -24.41 -38.76 18.89
C PHE A 4 -25.76 -38.62 18.19
N MET A 5 -26.85 -38.64 18.96
CA MET A 5 -28.17 -38.29 18.44
C MET A 5 -28.42 -36.81 18.70
N TYR A 6 -28.53 -36.02 17.64
CA TYR A 6 -28.71 -34.57 17.70
C TYR A 6 -30.17 -34.19 17.52
N THR A 7 -30.58 -33.08 18.12
CA THR A 7 -31.77 -32.35 17.66
C THR A 7 -31.45 -31.58 16.38
N ALA A 8 -32.47 -31.16 15.62
CA ALA A 8 -32.26 -30.53 14.32
C ALA A 8 -31.47 -29.21 14.46
N GLY A 9 -30.24 -29.19 13.95
CA GLY A 9 -29.36 -28.01 13.94
C GLY A 9 -28.28 -28.00 15.02
N GLU A 10 -28.23 -28.99 15.91
CA GLU A 10 -27.13 -29.16 16.87
C GLU A 10 -25.87 -29.71 16.19
N THR A 11 -24.72 -29.18 16.59
CA THR A 11 -23.40 -29.68 16.20
C THR A 11 -22.75 -30.50 17.30
N ASP A 12 -21.70 -31.25 16.96
CA ASP A 12 -20.88 -32.00 17.92
C ASP A 12 -20.29 -31.07 18.99
N SER A 13 -19.86 -29.88 18.59
CA SER A 13 -19.40 -28.85 19.53
C SER A 13 -20.51 -28.38 20.47
N ASP A 14 -21.75 -28.26 20.00
CA ASP A 14 -22.89 -27.87 20.86
C ASP A 14 -23.20 -28.98 21.86
N HIS A 15 -23.18 -30.24 21.41
CA HIS A 15 -23.36 -31.42 22.26
C HIS A 15 -22.27 -31.52 23.33
N PHE A 16 -20.99 -31.35 22.99
CA PHE A 16 -19.91 -31.31 23.99
C PHE A 16 -20.03 -30.12 24.94
N PHE A 17 -20.58 -28.98 24.49
CA PHE A 17 -20.79 -27.81 25.34
C PHE A 17 -21.82 -28.05 26.43
N GLU A 18 -22.80 -28.91 26.20
CA GLU A 18 -23.78 -29.27 27.23
C GLU A 18 -23.14 -29.88 28.48
N TYR A 19 -22.07 -30.66 28.31
CA TYR A 19 -21.37 -31.35 29.39
C TYR A 19 -20.16 -30.57 29.92
N VAL A 20 -19.36 -30.01 29.01
CA VAL A 20 -18.07 -29.38 29.35
C VAL A 20 -18.24 -27.92 29.80
N LYS A 21 -19.28 -27.22 29.31
CA LYS A 21 -19.55 -25.80 29.61
C LYS A 21 -18.38 -24.85 29.30
N ASN A 22 -17.43 -25.25 28.44
CA ASN A 22 -16.32 -24.44 27.97
C ASN A 22 -16.25 -24.50 26.45
N LYS A 23 -16.41 -23.36 25.79
CA LYS A 23 -16.53 -23.27 24.32
C LYS A 23 -15.28 -23.74 23.58
N ILE A 24 -14.09 -23.47 24.12
CA ILE A 24 -12.82 -23.87 23.49
C ILE A 24 -12.67 -25.38 23.60
N GLU A 25 -12.89 -25.93 24.79
CA GLU A 25 -12.73 -27.35 25.05
C GLU A 25 -13.78 -28.19 24.30
N SER A 26 -15.01 -27.70 24.18
CA SER A 26 -16.05 -28.33 23.35
C SER A 26 -15.68 -28.34 21.86
N GLY A 27 -15.08 -27.26 21.35
CA GLY A 27 -14.58 -27.22 19.97
C GLY A 27 -13.44 -28.21 19.74
N ILE A 28 -12.51 -28.34 20.70
CA ILE A 28 -11.41 -29.32 20.61
C ILE A 28 -11.94 -30.75 20.63
N ASN A 29 -12.89 -31.07 21.51
CA ASN A 29 -13.46 -32.41 21.59
C ASN A 29 -14.25 -32.79 20.33
N SER A 30 -14.94 -31.82 19.71
CA SER A 30 -15.57 -31.98 18.39
C SER A 30 -14.53 -32.37 17.33
N LEU A 31 -13.42 -31.64 17.23
CA LEU A 31 -12.37 -31.93 16.25
C LEU A 31 -11.69 -33.28 16.49
N LEU A 32 -11.49 -33.67 17.75
CA LEU A 32 -10.96 -34.99 18.09
C LEU A 32 -11.89 -36.11 17.63
N LEU A 33 -13.21 -35.92 17.78
CA LEU A 33 -14.20 -36.88 17.32
C LEU A 33 -14.21 -37.04 15.79
N ASP A 34 -14.06 -35.94 15.05
CA ASP A 34 -13.95 -35.97 13.58
C ASP A 34 -12.71 -36.76 13.13
N ILE A 35 -11.58 -36.59 13.83
CA ILE A 35 -10.34 -37.35 13.58
C ILE A 35 -10.54 -38.83 13.88
N ASP A 36 -11.13 -39.18 15.03
CA ASP A 36 -11.36 -40.56 15.45
C ASP A 36 -12.37 -41.29 14.55
N ASN A 37 -13.35 -40.58 14.00
CA ASN A 37 -14.30 -41.13 13.03
C ASN A 37 -13.73 -41.23 11.61
N GLY A 38 -12.54 -40.67 11.36
CA GLY A 38 -11.93 -40.62 10.03
C GLY A 38 -12.64 -39.68 9.07
N ASP A 39 -13.45 -38.75 9.59
CA ASP A 39 -14.16 -37.72 8.82
C ASP A 39 -13.23 -36.56 8.44
N PHE A 40 -11.97 -36.58 8.91
CA PHE A 40 -10.93 -35.64 8.56
C PHE A 40 -10.21 -36.03 7.25
N ASP A 41 -10.48 -35.32 6.14
CA ASP A 41 -9.69 -35.40 4.91
C ASP A 41 -8.68 -34.24 4.82
N MET A 42 -7.39 -34.59 4.76
CA MET A 42 -6.30 -33.62 4.61
C MET A 42 -6.35 -32.89 3.26
N ASN A 43 -6.95 -33.50 2.23
CA ASN A 43 -7.06 -32.89 0.90
C ASN A 43 -8.00 -31.67 0.92
N ASP A 44 -9.08 -31.71 1.70
CA ASP A 44 -10.02 -30.58 1.82
C ASP A 44 -9.31 -29.34 2.40
N TYR A 45 -8.44 -29.52 3.40
CA TYR A 45 -7.60 -28.45 3.94
C TYR A 45 -6.57 -27.92 2.94
N VAL A 46 -5.96 -28.82 2.15
CA VAL A 46 -5.02 -28.44 1.09
C VAL A 46 -5.72 -27.67 -0.03
N GLU A 47 -6.96 -28.02 -0.38
CA GLU A 47 -7.75 -27.28 -1.36
C GLU A 47 -8.25 -25.94 -0.82
N LEU A 48 -8.71 -25.88 0.42
CA LEU A 48 -9.11 -24.64 1.09
C LEU A 48 -7.93 -23.64 1.14
N SER A 49 -6.76 -24.09 1.62
CA SER A 49 -5.55 -23.26 1.69
C SER A 49 -5.06 -22.81 0.31
N LYS A 50 -5.11 -23.66 -0.72
CA LYS A 50 -4.82 -23.27 -2.11
C LYS A 50 -5.81 -22.25 -2.64
N SER A 51 -7.10 -22.39 -2.31
CA SER A 51 -8.14 -21.44 -2.75
C SER A 51 -7.97 -20.07 -2.09
N GLU A 52 -7.59 -20.03 -0.81
CA GLU A 52 -7.32 -18.80 -0.06
C GLU A 52 -6.04 -18.11 -0.55
N ALA A 53 -4.97 -18.87 -0.77
CA ALA A 53 -3.74 -18.36 -1.38
C ALA A 53 -4.02 -17.76 -2.77
N LYS A 54 -4.76 -18.46 -3.63
CA LYS A 54 -5.10 -17.99 -4.97
C LYS A 54 -6.04 -16.78 -4.95
N LYS A 55 -6.99 -16.72 -4.01
CA LYS A 55 -7.88 -15.57 -3.82
C LYS A 55 -7.14 -14.35 -3.31
N SER A 56 -6.23 -14.52 -2.35
CA SER A 56 -5.38 -13.43 -1.84
C SER A 56 -4.46 -12.89 -2.93
N GLU A 57 -3.88 -13.76 -3.76
CA GLU A 57 -3.05 -13.38 -4.91
C GLU A 57 -3.85 -12.60 -5.97
N ILE A 58 -5.08 -13.03 -6.29
CA ILE A 58 -5.98 -12.33 -7.22
C ILE A 58 -6.45 -10.97 -6.67
N ILE A 59 -6.70 -10.87 -5.37
CA ILE A 59 -7.05 -9.59 -4.71
C ILE A 59 -5.85 -8.64 -4.73
N ASN A 60 -4.64 -9.16 -4.48
CA ASN A 60 -3.40 -8.40 -4.51
C ASN A 60 -3.08 -7.85 -5.91
N LEU A 61 -3.41 -8.61 -6.96
CA LEU A 61 -3.28 -8.17 -8.36
C LEU A 61 -4.31 -7.10 -8.78
N LYS A 62 -5.48 -7.06 -8.14
CA LYS A 62 -6.56 -6.11 -8.51
C LYS A 62 -6.45 -4.71 -7.88
N ASN A 63 -5.60 -4.54 -6.86
CA ASN A 63 -5.54 -3.31 -6.05
C ASN A 63 -4.15 -2.66 -6.00
N ARG A 64 -3.32 -2.84 -7.03
CA ARG A 64 -1.99 -2.19 -7.09
C ARG A 64 -2.11 -0.71 -7.45
N LYS A 65 -2.54 0.14 -6.51
CA LYS A 65 -2.54 1.59 -6.74
C LYS A 65 -1.26 2.22 -6.22
N CYS A 66 -0.77 3.22 -6.92
CA CYS A 66 0.35 4.05 -6.47
C CYS A 66 -0.06 5.51 -6.55
N PHE A 67 0.42 6.32 -5.62
CA PHE A 67 0.07 7.74 -5.58
C PHE A 67 1.15 8.58 -6.25
N ILE A 68 0.78 9.58 -7.05
CA ILE A 68 1.75 10.52 -7.65
C ILE A 68 1.45 11.93 -7.17
N VAL A 69 2.37 12.47 -6.38
CA VAL A 69 2.43 13.89 -6.01
C VAL A 69 3.32 14.60 -7.03
N HIS A 70 2.85 15.69 -7.60
CA HIS A 70 3.65 16.45 -8.56
C HIS A 70 3.28 17.94 -8.59
N GLY A 71 4.18 18.69 -9.21
CA GLY A 71 4.04 20.10 -9.45
C GLY A 71 3.43 20.43 -10.82
N ARG A 72 4.09 21.29 -11.59
CA ARG A 72 3.64 21.79 -12.89
C ARG A 72 4.17 20.98 -14.08
N ASP A 73 5.13 20.09 -13.87
CA ASP A 73 5.71 19.27 -14.94
C ASP A 73 4.78 18.09 -15.30
N ASP A 74 3.80 18.38 -16.16
CA ASP A 74 2.86 17.37 -16.67
C ASP A 74 3.54 16.28 -17.51
N VAL A 75 4.64 16.60 -18.18
CA VAL A 75 5.36 15.63 -19.03
C VAL A 75 6.00 14.57 -18.15
N PHE A 76 6.73 14.99 -17.11
CA PHE A 76 7.39 14.05 -16.21
C PHE A 76 6.38 13.23 -15.41
N LYS A 77 5.28 13.86 -14.96
CA LYS A 77 4.13 13.17 -14.35
C LYS A 77 3.60 12.03 -15.21
N LEU A 78 3.31 12.32 -16.48
CA LEU A 78 2.76 11.33 -17.41
C LEU A 78 3.78 10.23 -17.74
N GLU A 79 5.07 10.55 -17.80
CA GLU A 79 6.13 9.55 -18.00
C GLU A 79 6.18 8.55 -16.84
N VAL A 80 6.12 9.05 -15.60
CA VAL A 80 6.09 8.24 -14.37
C VAL A 80 4.83 7.39 -14.30
N ALA A 81 3.65 7.98 -14.51
CA ALA A 81 2.38 7.26 -14.52
C ALA A 81 2.41 6.11 -15.53
N ARG A 82 2.81 6.36 -16.78
CA ARG A 82 2.88 5.33 -17.83
C ARG A 82 3.89 4.24 -17.53
N HIS A 83 5.00 4.56 -16.87
CA HIS A 83 5.98 3.54 -16.45
C HIS A 83 5.35 2.59 -15.42
N LEU A 84 4.68 3.13 -14.41
CA LEU A 84 4.01 2.35 -13.35
C LEU A 84 2.83 1.53 -13.90
N GLU A 85 2.05 2.09 -14.83
CA GLU A 85 0.95 1.39 -15.51
C GLU A 85 1.44 0.18 -16.31
N LYS A 86 2.57 0.30 -17.00
CA LYS A 86 3.20 -0.85 -17.69
C LYS A 86 3.64 -1.96 -16.74
N LYS A 87 3.84 -1.63 -15.46
CA LYS A 87 4.18 -2.55 -14.37
C LYS A 87 2.95 -3.08 -13.62
N GLY A 88 1.75 -2.74 -14.09
CA GLY A 88 0.49 -3.20 -13.52
C GLY A 88 0.03 -2.40 -12.29
N PHE A 89 0.55 -1.18 -12.10
CA PHE A 89 0.05 -0.26 -11.07
C PHE A 89 -0.92 0.76 -11.67
N GLU A 90 -2.00 1.07 -10.96
CA GLU A 90 -2.88 2.20 -11.26
C GLU A 90 -2.29 3.47 -10.61
N ALA A 91 -1.99 4.49 -11.42
CA ALA A 91 -1.47 5.76 -10.92
C ALA A 91 -2.61 6.69 -10.48
N ILE A 92 -2.64 7.03 -9.19
CA ILE A 92 -3.59 7.99 -8.62
C ILE A 92 -2.92 9.36 -8.54
N ILE A 93 -3.39 10.28 -9.38
CA ILE A 93 -2.94 11.68 -9.40
C ILE A 93 -4.00 12.55 -8.71
N LEU A 94 -3.63 13.22 -7.61
CA LEU A 94 -4.58 13.87 -6.71
C LEU A 94 -5.47 14.92 -7.38
N HIS A 95 -4.93 15.72 -8.30
CA HIS A 95 -5.69 16.78 -8.97
C HIS A 95 -6.69 16.25 -9.99
N GLU A 96 -6.53 15.01 -10.47
CA GLU A 96 -7.44 14.36 -11.43
C GLU A 96 -8.64 13.73 -10.72
N GLN A 97 -8.53 13.50 -9.42
CA GLN A 97 -9.58 12.90 -8.62
C GLN A 97 -10.74 13.87 -8.34
N PRO A 98 -12.00 13.42 -8.32
CA PRO A 98 -13.13 14.26 -7.94
C PRO A 98 -12.97 14.85 -6.53
N SER A 99 -13.16 16.16 -6.37
CA SER A 99 -13.06 16.81 -5.05
C SER A 99 -14.24 16.45 -4.15
N GLY A 100 -15.47 16.44 -4.67
CA GLY A 100 -16.67 16.04 -3.91
C GLY A 100 -16.85 16.79 -2.58
N GLY A 101 -16.52 18.09 -2.57
CA GLY A 101 -16.57 18.95 -1.37
C GLY A 101 -15.38 18.81 -0.41
N ARG A 102 -14.43 17.90 -0.67
CA ARG A 102 -13.24 17.68 0.16
C ARG A 102 -12.14 18.68 -0.14
N THR A 103 -11.41 19.04 0.90
CA THR A 103 -10.13 19.74 0.82
C THR A 103 -9.05 18.84 0.20
N VAL A 104 -7.94 19.45 -0.27
CA VAL A 104 -6.79 18.71 -0.80
C VAL A 104 -6.25 17.71 0.23
N ILE A 105 -6.18 18.11 1.51
CA ILE A 105 -5.73 17.27 2.62
C ILE A 105 -6.63 16.04 2.76
N GLU A 106 -7.95 16.23 2.78
CA GLU A 106 -8.90 15.12 2.92
C GLU A 106 -8.86 14.16 1.73
N LYS A 107 -8.67 14.67 0.51
CA LYS A 107 -8.46 13.82 -0.67
C LYS A 107 -7.18 13.01 -0.50
N LEU A 108 -6.08 13.62 -0.09
CA LEU A 108 -4.80 12.95 0.09
C LEU A 108 -4.91 11.84 1.15
N VAL A 109 -5.50 12.15 2.32
CA VAL A 109 -5.76 11.16 3.38
C VAL A 109 -6.64 10.00 2.90
N LYS A 110 -7.64 10.27 2.05
CA LYS A 110 -8.50 9.24 1.48
C LYS A 110 -7.71 8.33 0.53
N TYR A 111 -7.08 8.91 -0.48
CA TYR A 111 -6.45 8.15 -1.56
C TYR A 111 -5.14 7.49 -1.15
N ALA A 112 -4.40 8.05 -0.19
CA ALA A 112 -3.19 7.42 0.34
C ALA A 112 -3.47 6.05 0.99
N LYS A 113 -4.66 5.85 1.59
CA LYS A 113 -5.06 4.56 2.17
C LYS A 113 -5.33 3.48 1.12
N GLU A 114 -5.60 3.88 -0.12
CA GLU A 114 -5.84 2.96 -1.22
C GLU A 114 -4.54 2.62 -1.97
N CYS A 115 -3.44 3.32 -1.68
CA CYS A 115 -2.19 3.21 -2.43
C CYS A 115 -1.13 2.42 -1.66
N GLU A 116 -0.31 1.71 -2.43
CA GLU A 116 0.76 0.85 -1.91
C GLU A 116 2.08 1.59 -1.69
N PHE A 117 2.29 2.69 -2.40
CA PHE A 117 3.41 3.61 -2.22
C PHE A 117 3.07 4.91 -2.92
N ALA A 118 3.91 5.91 -2.70
CA ALA A 118 3.79 7.21 -3.34
C ALA A 118 5.10 7.61 -4.02
N ILE A 119 4.95 8.31 -5.14
CA ILE A 119 6.01 8.94 -5.88
C ILE A 119 5.84 10.46 -5.76
N VAL A 120 6.91 11.17 -5.43
CA VAL A 120 6.88 12.63 -5.28
C VAL A 120 7.81 13.28 -6.30
N LEU A 121 7.27 14.06 -7.23
CA LEU A 121 8.04 14.69 -8.29
C LEU A 121 8.55 16.07 -7.85
N TYR A 122 9.85 16.16 -7.62
CA TYR A 122 10.59 17.39 -7.38
C TYR A 122 11.03 18.00 -8.70
N THR A 123 10.23 18.95 -9.18
CA THR A 123 10.46 19.74 -10.40
C THR A 123 10.76 21.20 -10.06
N PRO A 124 11.50 21.95 -10.90
CA PRO A 124 11.91 23.33 -10.60
C PRO A 124 10.77 24.32 -10.89
N ASP A 125 9.65 24.14 -10.18
CA ASP A 125 8.40 24.87 -10.42
C ASP A 125 8.42 26.31 -9.90
N ASP A 126 9.12 26.48 -8.78
CA ASP A 126 9.21 27.72 -8.03
C ASP A 126 10.70 28.06 -7.82
N GLU A 127 10.93 29.32 -7.45
CA GLU A 127 12.24 29.84 -7.12
C GLU A 127 12.19 30.45 -5.71
N GLY A 128 13.28 30.34 -4.95
CA GLY A 128 13.34 30.84 -3.58
C GLY A 128 14.74 30.90 -2.99
N ARG A 129 14.85 31.51 -1.81
CA ARG A 129 16.08 31.52 -1.02
C ARG A 129 15.76 31.72 0.44
N LEU A 130 16.72 31.42 1.31
CA LEU A 130 16.67 31.80 2.71
C LEU A 130 16.82 33.33 2.85
N VAL A 131 15.99 33.93 3.70
CA VAL A 131 16.06 35.37 4.03
C VAL A 131 17.45 35.69 4.60
N ASP A 132 18.02 36.81 4.17
CA ASP A 132 19.35 37.30 4.60
C ASP A 132 20.52 36.32 4.43
N SER A 133 20.36 35.28 3.61
CA SER A 133 21.43 34.30 3.36
C SER A 133 22.59 34.84 2.52
N GLY A 134 22.37 35.93 1.79
CA GLY A 134 23.32 36.41 0.77
C GLY A 134 23.48 35.48 -0.44
N ILE A 135 22.68 34.41 -0.52
CA ILE A 135 22.70 33.43 -1.62
C ILE A 135 21.71 33.87 -2.72
N ASP A 136 22.04 33.52 -3.95
CA ASP A 136 21.16 33.70 -5.10
C ASP A 136 19.89 32.84 -4.99
N ILE A 137 18.84 33.30 -5.66
CA ILE A 137 17.59 32.57 -5.80
C ILE A 137 17.87 31.19 -6.43
N GLN A 138 17.38 30.14 -5.79
CA GLN A 138 17.52 28.75 -6.21
C GLN A 138 16.20 28.21 -6.75
N LYS A 139 16.27 27.32 -7.72
CA LYS A 139 15.12 26.51 -8.17
C LYS A 139 14.72 25.55 -7.05
N ARG A 140 13.41 25.34 -6.88
CA ARG A 140 12.87 24.43 -5.86
C ARG A 140 11.56 23.80 -6.31
N ALA A 141 11.20 22.69 -5.66
CA ALA A 141 9.85 22.14 -5.78
C ALA A 141 8.81 23.11 -5.24
N ARG A 142 7.61 23.06 -5.82
CA ARG A 142 6.47 23.86 -5.38
C ARG A 142 6.15 23.59 -3.91
N GLN A 143 5.81 24.62 -3.14
CA GLN A 143 5.58 24.45 -1.70
C GLN A 143 4.50 23.41 -1.37
N ASN A 144 3.44 23.33 -2.19
CA ASN A 144 2.41 22.30 -2.03
C ASN A 144 2.97 20.88 -2.18
N VAL A 145 3.90 20.67 -3.11
CA VAL A 145 4.57 19.36 -3.31
C VAL A 145 5.39 19.00 -2.08
N VAL A 146 6.11 19.96 -1.49
CA VAL A 146 6.87 19.74 -0.25
C VAL A 146 5.95 19.39 0.92
N PHE A 147 4.82 20.10 1.06
CA PHE A 147 3.81 19.80 2.07
C PHE A 147 3.20 18.41 1.89
N GLU A 148 2.77 18.09 0.66
CA GLU A 148 2.19 16.79 0.31
C GLU A 148 3.20 15.65 0.50
N HIS A 149 4.49 15.87 0.25
CA HIS A 149 5.55 14.91 0.57
C HIS A 149 5.58 14.60 2.07
N GLY A 150 5.67 15.62 2.91
CA GLY A 150 5.70 15.44 4.37
C GLY A 150 4.43 14.75 4.90
N LEU A 151 3.26 15.13 4.39
CA LEU A 151 1.99 14.50 4.76
C LEU A 151 1.93 13.04 4.29
N THR A 152 2.37 12.75 3.08
CA THR A 152 2.41 11.38 2.53
C THR A 152 3.36 10.49 3.33
N ILE A 153 4.53 11.00 3.75
CA ILE A 153 5.41 10.29 4.70
C ILE A 153 4.67 9.99 6.01
N GLY A 154 3.93 10.96 6.56
CA GLY A 154 3.17 10.77 7.79
C GLY A 154 2.05 9.74 7.67
N LEU A 155 1.44 9.59 6.49
CA LEU A 155 0.33 8.66 6.25
C LEU A 155 0.79 7.25 5.87
N MET A 156 1.84 7.14 5.06
CA MET A 156 2.28 5.87 4.45
C MET A 156 3.58 5.33 5.06
N GLY A 157 4.34 6.17 5.75
CA GLY A 157 5.69 5.87 6.23
C GLY A 157 6.76 6.13 5.16
N LYS A 158 7.93 6.62 5.60
CA LYS A 158 9.02 7.04 4.70
C LYS A 158 9.54 5.97 3.72
N HIS A 159 9.40 4.69 4.07
CA HIS A 159 9.88 3.56 3.25
C HIS A 159 8.97 3.27 2.04
N ARG A 160 7.77 3.88 1.99
CA ARG A 160 6.81 3.74 0.88
C ARG A 160 6.67 5.03 0.08
N VAL A 161 7.62 5.96 0.20
CA VAL A 161 7.58 7.27 -0.45
C VAL A 161 8.89 7.53 -1.16
N PHE A 162 8.83 7.63 -2.49
CA PHE A 162 10.00 7.75 -3.35
C PHE A 162 10.02 9.11 -4.04
N PRO A 163 10.86 10.05 -3.58
CA PRO A 163 10.99 11.35 -4.23
C PRO A 163 11.92 11.26 -5.45
N LEU A 164 11.39 11.67 -6.61
CA LEU A 164 12.07 11.77 -7.89
C LEU A 164 12.47 13.22 -8.16
N VAL A 165 13.74 13.48 -8.46
CA VAL A 165 14.24 14.83 -8.72
C VAL A 165 14.53 15.01 -10.20
N SER A 166 13.88 15.99 -10.83
CA SER A 166 13.97 16.17 -12.28
C SER A 166 15.27 16.84 -12.75
N GLU A 167 15.97 17.58 -11.87
CA GLU A 167 17.25 18.24 -12.14
C GLU A 167 18.18 18.17 -10.91
N HIS A 168 19.50 18.16 -11.13
CA HIS A 168 20.49 18.06 -10.05
C HIS A 168 20.50 19.27 -9.10
N ASN A 169 20.21 20.49 -9.61
CA ASN A 169 20.33 21.75 -8.87
C ASN A 169 18.99 22.27 -8.30
N ILE A 170 18.12 21.36 -7.85
CA ILE A 170 16.87 21.71 -7.17
C ILE A 170 17.10 21.69 -5.66
N GLU A 171 16.69 22.77 -4.97
CA GLU A 171 16.69 22.84 -3.51
C GLU A 171 15.84 21.72 -2.92
N LYS A 172 16.40 21.00 -1.94
CA LYS A 172 15.75 19.90 -1.23
C LYS A 172 15.53 20.32 0.24
N PRO A 173 14.35 20.04 0.84
CA PRO A 173 14.10 20.34 2.24
C PRO A 173 15.08 19.59 3.16
N ASN A 174 15.76 20.31 4.05
CA ASN A 174 16.74 19.74 4.99
C ASN A 174 16.12 18.81 6.04
N ASP A 175 14.87 19.06 6.43
CA ASP A 175 14.17 18.32 7.49
C ASP A 175 13.68 16.92 7.06
N ILE A 176 13.79 16.60 5.77
CA ILE A 176 13.50 15.25 5.22
C ILE A 176 14.81 14.45 5.12
N SER A 177 15.76 14.73 6.02
CA SER A 177 17.07 14.07 6.11
C SER A 177 16.89 12.58 6.43
N GLY A 178 17.14 11.75 5.43
CA GLY A 178 16.98 10.29 5.53
C GLY A 178 16.07 9.67 4.47
N VAL A 179 15.48 10.47 3.58
CA VAL A 179 14.85 9.97 2.35
C VAL A 179 15.85 10.08 1.21
N VAL A 180 16.08 8.97 0.50
CA VAL A 180 16.95 8.93 -0.68
C VAL A 180 16.17 9.49 -1.87
N TYR A 181 16.78 10.47 -2.55
CA TYR A 181 16.21 11.08 -3.74
C TYR A 181 16.70 10.34 -4.98
N ILE A 182 15.76 9.92 -5.82
CA ILE A 182 16.06 9.24 -7.08
C ILE A 182 16.27 10.31 -8.18
N PRO A 183 17.47 10.37 -8.80
CA PRO A 183 17.76 11.34 -9.85
C PRO A 183 17.11 10.94 -11.18
N LYS A 184 16.75 11.92 -12.01
CA LYS A 184 16.13 11.69 -13.33
C LYS A 184 16.96 10.85 -14.29
N ASP A 185 18.28 10.82 -14.20
CA ASP A 185 19.10 10.16 -15.22
C ASP A 185 18.83 8.64 -15.31
N ASN A 186 18.56 7.98 -14.17
CA ASN A 186 18.31 6.53 -14.09
C ASN A 186 17.03 6.18 -13.32
N TRP A 187 16.09 7.11 -13.26
CA TRP A 187 14.98 7.00 -12.32
C TRP A 187 14.13 5.73 -12.49
N LYS A 188 14.00 5.19 -13.71
CA LYS A 188 13.22 3.98 -13.98
C LYS A 188 13.81 2.75 -13.32
N SER A 189 15.12 2.54 -13.47
CA SER A 189 15.79 1.39 -12.88
C SER A 189 15.83 1.51 -11.37
N ASP A 190 16.11 2.70 -10.87
CA ASP A 190 16.23 2.96 -9.44
C ASP A 190 14.86 2.79 -8.77
N LEU A 191 13.81 3.35 -9.36
CA LEU A 191 12.44 3.15 -8.88
C LEU A 191 12.01 1.68 -8.95
N ASP A 192 12.35 0.96 -10.02
CA ASP A 192 12.05 -0.47 -10.14
C ASP A 192 12.76 -1.29 -9.04
N MET A 193 13.94 -0.89 -8.58
CA MET A 193 14.63 -1.54 -7.46
C MET A 193 13.88 -1.30 -6.14
N GLU A 194 13.49 -0.05 -5.86
CA GLU A 194 12.72 0.29 -4.65
C GLU A 194 11.37 -0.43 -4.60
N ILE A 195 10.66 -0.52 -5.73
CA ILE A 195 9.38 -1.24 -5.80
C ILE A 195 9.57 -2.76 -5.57
N LYS A 196 10.69 -3.33 -6.03
CA LYS A 196 11.02 -4.73 -5.74
C LYS A 196 11.35 -4.96 -4.26
N ASP A 197 12.03 -4.01 -3.61
CA ASP A 197 12.32 -4.06 -2.17
C ASP A 197 11.02 -4.07 -1.34
N LEU A 198 9.97 -3.39 -1.80
CA LEU A 198 8.62 -3.48 -1.23
C LEU A 198 7.93 -4.85 -1.43
N GLY A 199 8.55 -5.79 -2.16
CA GLY A 199 8.04 -7.14 -2.39
C GLY A 199 7.18 -7.29 -3.64
N TYR A 200 7.16 -6.31 -4.55
CA TYR A 200 6.40 -6.41 -5.80
C TYR A 200 7.23 -6.98 -6.95
N THR A 201 6.70 -7.99 -7.64
CA THR A 201 7.22 -8.43 -8.95
C THR A 201 6.81 -7.44 -10.05
N LEU A 202 7.77 -7.04 -10.89
CA LEU A 202 7.68 -6.05 -11.99
C LEU A 202 7.97 -6.64 -13.37
#